data_AF-A0A3D4PC60-F1
#
_entry.id   AF-A0A3D4PC60-F1
#
_cell.length_a   1.000
_cell.length_b   1.000
_cell.length_c   1.000
_cell.angle_alpha   90.00
_cell.angle_beta   90.00
_cell.angle_gamma   90.00
#
_symmetry.space_group_name_H-M   'P 1'
#
loop_
_entity.id
_entity.type
_entity.pdbx_description
1 polymer ?
#
loop_
_entity_poly.entity_id
_entity_poly.type
_entity_poly.pdbx_seq_one_letter_code
_entity_poly.pdbx_strand_id
1 'polypeptide(L)'
;MSNLLRRQFLQTTSAGMLGLMSAPTLFADNKSPNEKVIVGVMGTSRNASGSDGRGTHLAKAFANLPNCEVKTVCDVNSHNVGNAQEGVA
;
A
#
# COMPACT_ATOMS: atom_id res chain seq x y z
N MET A 1 10.66 13.51 42.95
CA MET A 1 11.04 12.28 42.21
C MET A 1 10.37 11.11 42.89
N SER A 2 9.32 10.55 42.28
CA SER A 2 8.56 9.43 42.84
C SER A 2 9.40 8.15 42.81
N ASN A 3 9.75 7.64 43.99
CA ASN A 3 10.39 6.33 44.16
C ASN A 3 9.43 5.25 43.64
N LEU A 4 9.73 4.65 42.48
CA LEU A 4 8.99 3.50 41.98
C LEU A 4 9.36 2.27 42.82
N LEU A 5 8.39 1.72 43.55
CA LEU A 5 8.59 0.46 44.26
C LEU A 5 8.83 -0.64 43.22
N ARG A 6 9.82 -1.52 43.45
CA ARG A 6 10.17 -2.65 42.55
C ARG A 6 8.95 -3.44 42.09
N ARG A 7 7.96 -3.62 42.97
CA ARG A 7 6.70 -4.31 42.67
C ARG A 7 5.84 -3.58 41.64
N GLN A 8 5.74 -2.25 41.73
CA GLN A 8 5.03 -1.45 40.72
C GLN A 8 5.75 -1.50 39.39
N PHE A 9 7.08 -1.42 39.38
CA PHE A 9 7.86 -1.57 38.15
C PHE A 9 7.64 -2.93 37.47
N LEU A 10 7.64 -4.02 38.24
CA LEU A 10 7.37 -5.37 37.72
C LEU A 10 5.93 -5.51 37.22
N GLN A 11 4.95 -4.93 37.92
CA GLN A 11 3.54 -4.93 37.49
C GLN A 11 3.33 -4.14 36.20
N THR A 12 3.93 -2.95 36.08
CA THR A 12 3.82 -2.12 34.88
C THR A 12 4.53 -2.76 33.69
N THR A 13 5.73 -3.33 33.90
CA THR A 13 6.48 -4.00 32.83
C THR A 13 5.78 -5.26 32.34
N SER A 14 5.24 -6.08 33.24
CA SER A 14 4.49 -7.29 32.87
C SER A 14 3.18 -6.97 32.14
N ALA A 15 2.43 -5.96 32.59
CA ALA A 15 1.23 -5.50 31.88
C ALA A 15 1.55 -4.94 30.49
N GLY A 16 2.65 -4.20 30.34
CA GLY A 16 3.12 -3.69 29.04
C GLY A 16 3.52 -4.80 28.06
N MET A 17 4.24 -5.83 28.54
CA MET A 17 4.61 -6.98 27.71
C MET A 17 3.39 -7.80 27.28
N LEU A 18 2.43 -8.04 28.18
CA LEU A 18 1.17 -8.72 27.83
C LEU A 18 0.37 -7.93 26.79
N GLY A 19 0.31 -6.60 26.93
CA GLY A 19 -0.31 -5.71 25.93
C GLY A 19 0.32 -5.85 24.55
N LEU A 20 1.65 -5.86 24.47
CA LEU A 20 2.39 -6.04 23.21
C LEU A 20 2.20 -7.43 22.61
N MET A 21 2.15 -8.49 23.42
CA MET A 21 1.88 -9.85 22.95
C MET A 21 0.44 -10.03 22.47
N SER A 22 -0.51 -9.28 23.04
CA SER A 22 -1.93 -9.29 22.66
C SER A 22 -2.28 -8.38 21.47
N ALA A 23 -1.28 -7.72 20.85
CA ALA A 23 -1.44 -6.91 19.65
C ALA A 23 -0.86 -7.62 18.41
N PRO A 24 -1.37 -8.81 18.02
CA PRO A 24 -0.91 -9.49 16.82
C PRO A 24 -1.18 -8.64 15.57
N THR A 25 -2.11 -7.68 15.62
CA THR A 25 -2.44 -6.79 14.50
C THR A 25 -1.35 -5.80 14.13
N LEU A 26 -0.42 -5.46 15.05
CA LEU A 26 0.72 -4.58 14.73
C LEU A 26 1.85 -5.31 14.01
N PHE A 27 1.90 -6.65 14.13
CA PHE A 27 2.89 -7.52 13.49
C PHE A 27 2.27 -8.49 12.48
N ALA A 28 0.95 -8.46 12.29
CA ALA A 28 0.23 -9.31 11.35
C ALA A 28 0.59 -8.98 9.90
N ASP A 29 0.94 -7.73 9.63
CA ASP A 29 1.56 -7.33 8.38
C ASP A 29 3.08 -7.52 8.48
N ASN A 30 3.52 -8.78 8.46
CA ASN A 30 4.92 -9.16 8.24
C ASN A 30 5.46 -8.77 6.86
N LYS A 31 4.67 -8.02 6.06
CA LYS A 31 5.11 -7.47 4.79
C LYS A 31 6.08 -6.33 5.04
N SER A 32 7.37 -6.60 4.86
CA SER A 32 8.39 -5.56 4.85
C SER A 32 8.03 -4.49 3.84
N PRO A 33 8.14 -3.19 4.13
CA PRO A 33 7.93 -2.13 3.15
C PRO A 33 8.77 -2.29 1.87
N ASN A 34 9.90 -3.01 1.95
CA ASN A 34 10.73 -3.38 0.81
C ASN A 34 10.05 -4.35 -0.17
N GLU A 35 8.95 -4.98 0.23
CA GLU A 35 8.18 -5.90 -0.61
C GLU A 35 7.13 -5.17 -1.46
N LYS A 36 6.98 -3.85 -1.33
CA LYS A 36 6.01 -3.07 -2.09
C LYS A 36 6.68 -2.21 -3.15
N VAL A 37 6.22 -2.34 -4.39
CA VAL A 37 6.66 -1.51 -5.53
C VAL A 37 5.61 -0.45 -5.82
N ILE A 38 6.02 0.82 -5.84
CA ILE A 38 5.17 1.94 -6.26
C ILE A 38 5.49 2.26 -7.71
N VAL A 39 4.48 2.18 -8.58
CA VAL A 39 4.64 2.34 -10.03
C VAL A 39 3.89 3.57 -10.52
N GLY A 40 4.55 4.32 -11.41
CA GLY A 40 3.92 5.32 -12.27
C GLY A 40 3.83 4.78 -13.68
N VAL A 41 2.65 4.84 -14.30
CA VAL A 41 2.46 4.35 -15.68
C VAL A 41 2.26 5.52 -16.63
N MET A 42 3.15 5.63 -17.62
CA MET A 42 3.13 6.68 -18.62
C MET A 42 2.62 6.14 -19.96
N GLY A 43 1.73 6.88 -20.62
CA GLY A 43 1.14 6.51 -21.90
C GLY A 43 -0.03 5.54 -21.76
N THR A 44 -1.08 5.94 -21.03
CA THR A 44 -2.30 5.15 -20.82
C THR A 44 -3.35 5.36 -21.91
N SER A 45 -2.93 5.24 -23.17
CA SER A 45 -3.79 5.48 -24.33
C SER A 45 -4.84 4.39 -24.55
N ARG A 46 -5.84 4.70 -25.39
CA ARG A 46 -6.73 3.70 -26.00
C ARG A 46 -6.41 3.56 -27.48
N ASN A 47 -6.69 2.37 -28.03
CA ASN A 47 -6.51 2.13 -29.46
C ASN A 47 -7.70 2.67 -30.27
N ALA A 48 -7.57 2.63 -31.59
CA ALA A 48 -8.58 3.15 -32.52
C ALA A 48 -9.95 2.44 -32.40
N SER A 49 -9.99 1.20 -31.90
CA SER A 49 -11.23 0.45 -31.63
C SER A 49 -11.83 0.73 -30.25
N GLY A 50 -11.28 1.68 -29.50
CA GLY A 50 -11.76 2.07 -28.16
C GLY A 50 -11.36 1.10 -27.04
N SER A 51 -10.52 0.11 -27.32
CA SER A 51 -9.98 -0.80 -26.29
C SER A 51 -8.69 -0.27 -25.68
N ASP A 52 -8.33 -0.81 -24.53
CA ASP A 52 -7.18 -0.36 -23.74
C ASP A 52 -5.88 -0.53 -24.51
N GLY A 53 -5.08 0.53 -24.54
CA GLY A 53 -3.70 0.47 -25.02
C GLY A 53 -2.80 -0.25 -24.02
N ARG A 54 -1.54 -0.42 -24.41
CA ARG A 54 -0.56 -1.18 -23.62
C ARG A 54 -0.32 -0.59 -22.23
N GLY A 55 -0.22 0.74 -22.12
CA GLY A 55 -0.01 1.40 -20.82
C GLY A 55 -1.17 1.16 -19.87
N THR A 56 -2.41 1.29 -20.35
CA THR A 56 -3.61 1.01 -19.54
C THR A 56 -3.68 -0.46 -19.12
N HIS A 57 -3.31 -1.39 -20.00
CA HIS A 57 -3.26 -2.81 -19.66
C HIS A 57 -2.20 -3.11 -18.58
N LEU A 58 -1.02 -2.49 -18.67
CA LEU A 58 0.03 -2.62 -17.65
C LEU A 58 -0.39 -2.00 -16.32
N ALA A 59 -1.02 -0.82 -16.34
CA ALA A 59 -1.54 -0.19 -15.12
C ALA A 59 -2.52 -1.11 -14.40
N LYS A 60 -3.47 -1.70 -15.13
CA LYS A 60 -4.40 -2.71 -14.59
C LYS A 60 -3.69 -3.95 -14.07
N ALA A 61 -2.71 -4.47 -14.80
CA ALA A 61 -1.96 -5.65 -14.38
C ALA A 61 -1.18 -5.37 -13.08
N PHE A 62 -0.51 -4.22 -12.99
CA PHE A 62 0.22 -3.80 -11.79
C PHE A 62 -0.73 -3.55 -10.61
N ALA A 63 -1.89 -2.95 -10.81
CA ALA A 63 -2.88 -2.74 -9.74
C ALA A 63 -3.40 -4.06 -9.14
N ASN A 64 -3.44 -5.13 -9.94
CA ASN A 64 -3.87 -6.46 -9.49
C ASN A 64 -2.77 -7.28 -8.79
N LEU A 65 -1.53 -6.80 -8.74
CA LEU A 65 -0.46 -7.51 -8.06
C LEU A 65 -0.47 -7.20 -6.55
N PRO A 66 -0.29 -8.22 -5.68
CA PRO A 66 -0.47 -8.07 -4.22
C PRO A 66 0.56 -7.15 -3.53
N ASN A 67 1.62 -6.80 -4.25
CA ASN A 67 2.80 -6.10 -3.77
C ASN A 67 3.12 -4.88 -4.66
N CYS A 68 2.16 -4.43 -5.47
CA CYS A 68 2.35 -3.31 -6.38
C CYS A 68 1.23 -2.29 -6.17
N GLU A 69 1.58 -1.01 -6.14
CA GLU A 69 0.63 0.09 -6.09
C GLU A 69 0.90 1.02 -7.26
N VAL A 70 -0.12 1.25 -8.10
CA VAL A 70 -0.04 2.25 -9.15
C VAL A 70 -0.44 3.59 -8.56
N LYS A 71 0.55 4.45 -8.30
CA LYS A 71 0.34 5.74 -7.64
C LYS A 71 -0.01 6.87 -8.60
N THR A 72 0.46 6.77 -9.84
CA THR A 72 0.20 7.79 -10.85
C THR A 72 0.07 7.18 -12.22
N VAL A 73 -0.80 7.78 -13.02
CA VAL A 73 -0.92 7.51 -14.45
C VAL A 73 -0.86 8.84 -15.20
N CYS A 74 -0.21 8.85 -16.36
CA CYS A 74 -0.20 10.03 -17.21
C CYS A 74 -0.28 9.68 -18.68
N ASP A 75 -0.84 10.60 -19.45
CA ASP A 75 -0.93 10.54 -20.90
C ASP A 75 -0.95 11.99 -21.42
N VAL A 76 -0.57 12.18 -22.68
CA VAL A 76 -0.64 13.50 -23.33
C VAL A 76 -2.09 13.98 -23.50
N ASN A 77 -3.02 13.04 -23.60
CA ASN A 77 -4.45 13.31 -23.69
C ASN A 77 -5.11 13.09 -22.31
N SER A 78 -5.71 14.14 -21.76
CA SER A 78 -6.38 14.09 -20.46
C SER A 78 -7.55 13.09 -20.40
N HIS A 79 -8.23 12.84 -21.52
CA HIS A 79 -9.28 11.81 -21.60
C HIS A 79 -8.74 10.39 -21.35
N ASN A 80 -7.50 10.12 -21.74
CA ASN A 80 -6.87 8.81 -21.52
C ASN A 80 -6.51 8.60 -20.05
N VAL A 81 -6.13 9.67 -19.34
CA VAL A 81 -5.82 9.63 -17.91
C VAL A 81 -7.05 9.24 -17.08
N GLY A 82 -8.21 9.88 -17.33
CA GLY A 82 -9.44 9.58 -16.60
C GLY A 82 -9.87 8.12 -16.74
N ASN A 83 -9.88 7.60 -17.97
CA ASN A 83 -10.22 6.19 -18.23
C ASN A 83 -9.24 5.21 -17.55
N ALA A 84 -7.95 5.56 -17.49
CA ALA A 84 -6.94 4.72 -16.86
C ALA A 84 -7.08 4.70 -15.33
N GLN A 85 -7.43 5.83 -14.72
CA GLN A 85 -7.68 5.92 -13.29
C GLN A 85 -8.86 5.04 -12.86
N GLU A 86 -9.96 5.04 -13.63
CA GLU A 86 -11.12 4.17 -13.38
C GLU A 86 -10.76 2.67 -13.41
N GLY A 87 -9.76 2.28 -14.20
CA GLY A 87 -9.33 0.89 -14.33
C GLY A 87 -8.35 0.42 -13.26
N VAL A 88 -7.77 1.34 -12.48
CA VAL A 88 -6.71 1.09 -11.49
C VAL A 88 -7.23 1.17 -10.05
N ALA A 89 -8.37 1.85 -9.85
CA ALA A 89 -9.01 2.05 -8.55
C ALA A 89 -9.71 0.80 -7.99
#